data_AF-A0A3C0B4Z3-F1
#
_entry.id   AF-A0A3C0B4Z3-F1
#
_cell.length_a   1.000
_cell.length_b   1.000
_cell.length_c   1.000
_cell.angle_alpha   90.00
_cell.angle_beta   90.00
_cell.angle_gamma   90.00
#
_symmetry.space_group_name_H-M   'P 1'
#
loop_
_entity.id
_entity.type
_entity.pdbx_description
1 polymer ?
#
loop_
_entity_poly.entity_id
_entity_poly.type
_entity_poly.pdbx_seq_one_letter_code
_entity_poly.pdbx_strand_id
1 'polypeptide(L)'
;KIGPNADNARNFSQCDSLLMGNNCSANTFPYIESKNPSAKIEHEATTSKIGEDQVFYCNQRGIPTEKAIALIVNGFSKEVLNKLPMEFAVEAQKLLEISLEGSVG
;
A
#
# COMPACT_ATOMS: atom_id res chain seq x y z
N LYS A 1 -1.14 -12.43 -17.34
CA LYS A 1 -0.89 -13.32 -18.49
C LYS A 1 -1.32 -12.64 -19.78
N ILE A 2 -0.48 -12.67 -20.81
CA ILE A 2 -0.79 -12.11 -22.13
C ILE A 2 -0.81 -13.25 -23.15
N GLY A 3 -1.96 -13.42 -23.81
CA GLY A 3 -2.16 -14.45 -24.84
C GLY A 3 -1.47 -14.11 -26.16
N PRO A 4 -1.28 -15.10 -27.05
CA PRO A 4 -0.55 -14.90 -28.31
C PRO A 4 -1.22 -13.88 -29.25
N ASN A 5 -2.54 -13.74 -29.22
CA ASN A 5 -3.30 -12.82 -30.10
C ASN A 5 -3.55 -11.43 -29.47
N ALA A 6 -2.94 -11.14 -28.31
CA ALA A 6 -3.13 -9.88 -27.60
C ALA A 6 -2.12 -8.82 -28.07
N ASP A 7 -2.27 -8.38 -29.32
CA ASP A 7 -1.38 -7.40 -29.92
C ASP A 7 -1.44 -6.05 -29.22
N ASN A 8 -0.27 -5.43 -29.01
CA ASN A 8 -0.08 -4.16 -28.31
C ASN A 8 -0.64 -4.11 -26.89
N ALA A 9 -0.82 -5.26 -26.24
CA ALA A 9 -1.29 -5.32 -24.85
C ALA A 9 -0.38 -4.52 -23.91
N ARG A 10 -0.98 -3.85 -22.92
CA ARG A 10 -0.26 -3.06 -21.91
C ARG A 10 -0.69 -3.46 -20.52
N ASN A 11 0.28 -3.64 -19.63
CA ASN A 11 0.04 -3.86 -18.22
C ASN A 11 1.06 -3.08 -17.40
N PHE A 12 0.57 -2.43 -16.36
CA PHE A 12 1.37 -1.86 -15.28
C PHE A 12 0.86 -2.46 -13.97
N SER A 13 1.75 -3.03 -13.18
CA SER A 13 1.42 -3.67 -11.91
C SER A 13 2.36 -3.17 -10.82
N GLN A 14 1.81 -2.48 -9.82
CA GLN A 14 2.56 -1.94 -8.68
C GLN A 14 2.17 -2.66 -7.39
N CYS A 15 3.15 -3.11 -6.64
CA CYS A 15 2.97 -3.84 -5.38
C CYS A 15 3.78 -3.21 -4.26
N ASP A 16 3.13 -2.38 -3.46
CA ASP A 16 3.78 -1.70 -2.34
C ASP A 16 3.44 -2.39 -1.02
N SER A 17 4.47 -2.58 -0.19
CA SER A 17 4.37 -3.17 1.15
C SER A 17 4.80 -2.17 2.21
N LEU A 18 4.06 -2.10 3.31
CA LEU A 18 4.40 -1.28 4.47
C LEU A 18 4.62 -2.18 5.70
N LEU A 19 5.84 -2.16 6.22
CA LEU A 19 6.26 -2.88 7.42
C LEU A 19 6.10 -2.00 8.65
N MET A 20 5.57 -2.57 9.73
CA MET A 20 5.38 -1.91 11.01
C MET A 20 5.93 -2.79 12.13
N GLY A 21 6.89 -2.25 12.88
CA GLY A 21 7.62 -3.00 13.90
C GLY A 21 8.73 -3.90 13.33
N ASN A 22 9.38 -4.67 14.22
CA ASN A 22 10.53 -5.53 13.88
C ASN A 22 10.14 -7.00 13.66
N ASN A 23 8.95 -7.41 14.11
CA ASN A 23 8.46 -8.79 14.00
C ASN A 23 7.40 -8.93 12.90
N CYS A 24 7.63 -8.31 11.74
CA CYS A 24 6.74 -8.40 10.59
C CYS A 24 7.51 -8.79 9.32
N SER A 25 6.79 -9.37 8.35
CA SER A 25 7.31 -9.75 7.05
C SER A 25 6.24 -9.49 5.99
N ALA A 26 6.65 -8.94 4.85
CA ALA A 26 5.80 -8.76 3.68
C ALA A 26 6.50 -9.44 2.49
N ASN A 27 5.80 -10.36 1.84
CA ASN A 27 6.35 -11.15 0.74
C ASN A 27 5.53 -10.90 -0.53
N THR A 28 6.22 -10.55 -1.62
CA THR A 28 5.60 -10.24 -2.92
C THR A 28 6.09 -11.23 -3.97
N PHE A 29 5.18 -11.98 -4.58
CA PHE A 29 5.49 -13.01 -5.59
C PHE A 29 4.73 -12.72 -6.90
N PRO A 30 5.29 -11.90 -7.81
CA PRO A 30 4.63 -11.58 -9.07
C PRO A 30 4.72 -12.74 -10.07
N TYR A 31 3.69 -12.92 -10.89
CA TYR A 31 3.67 -13.89 -11.99
C TYR A 31 3.38 -13.20 -13.31
N ILE A 32 4.36 -13.22 -14.22
CA ILE A 32 4.25 -12.61 -15.56
C ILE A 32 4.49 -13.70 -16.61
N GLU A 33 3.46 -14.00 -17.41
CA GLU A 33 3.54 -14.88 -18.57
C GLU A 33 3.10 -14.08 -19.80
N SER A 34 3.99 -13.88 -20.78
CA SER A 34 3.67 -13.21 -22.04
C SER A 34 3.97 -14.10 -23.24
N LYS A 35 2.98 -14.28 -24.11
CA LYS A 35 3.09 -15.01 -25.38
C LYS A 35 3.01 -14.10 -26.59
N ASN A 36 3.05 -12.78 -26.40
CA ASN A 36 2.98 -11.81 -27.48
C ASN A 36 4.15 -10.82 -27.39
N PRO A 37 5.00 -10.70 -28.44
CA PRO A 37 6.19 -9.86 -28.42
C PRO A 37 5.90 -8.36 -28.52
N SER A 38 4.71 -7.97 -28.97
CA SER A 38 4.30 -6.56 -29.04
C SER A 38 3.80 -6.01 -27.70
N ALA A 39 3.67 -6.87 -26.69
CA ALA A 39 3.17 -6.49 -25.39
C ALA A 39 4.17 -5.68 -24.57
N LYS A 40 3.67 -4.73 -23.78
CA LYS A 40 4.44 -3.92 -22.83
C LYS A 40 3.96 -4.24 -21.42
N ILE A 41 4.86 -4.75 -20.59
CA ILE A 41 4.57 -5.13 -19.20
C ILE A 41 5.57 -4.44 -18.30
N GLU A 42 5.06 -3.70 -17.33
CA GLU A 42 5.83 -3.02 -16.30
C GLU A 42 5.39 -3.53 -14.94
N HIS A 43 6.36 -3.88 -14.09
CA HIS A 43 6.11 -4.29 -12.72
C HIS A 43 7.04 -3.55 -11.77
N GLU A 44 6.44 -2.96 -10.75
CA GLU A 44 7.13 -2.28 -9.66
C GLU A 44 6.73 -2.91 -8.33
N ALA A 45 7.70 -3.04 -7.43
CA ALA A 45 7.44 -3.48 -6.07
C ALA A 45 8.34 -2.72 -5.09
N THR A 46 7.73 -2.01 -4.15
CA THR A 46 8.44 -1.21 -3.14
C THR A 46 8.13 -1.71 -1.74
N THR A 47 9.15 -1.84 -0.90
CA THR A 47 8.94 -2.12 0.53
C THR A 47 9.34 -0.90 1.34
N SER A 48 8.41 -0.42 2.16
CA SER A 48 8.57 0.70 3.08
C SER A 48 8.45 0.23 4.51
N LYS A 49 9.05 0.95 5.46
CA LYS A 49 8.90 0.70 6.90
C LYS A 49 8.49 1.99 7.60
N ILE A 50 7.55 1.92 8.53
CA ILE A 50 7.26 3.04 9.43
C ILE A 50 8.45 3.21 10.38
N GLY A 51 9.20 4.30 10.20
CA GLY A 51 10.39 4.59 10.99
C GLY A 51 10.03 5.16 12.37
N GLU A 52 10.81 4.80 13.39
CA GLU A 52 10.66 5.38 14.74
C GLU A 52 10.79 6.91 14.70
N ASP A 53 11.69 7.45 13.86
CA ASP A 53 11.87 8.89 13.67
C ASP A 53 10.62 9.59 13.12
N GLN A 54 9.87 8.92 12.24
CA GLN A 54 8.63 9.48 11.67
C GLN A 54 7.56 9.60 12.75
N VAL A 55 7.41 8.56 13.57
CA VAL A 55 6.48 8.55 14.70
C VAL A 55 6.92 9.54 15.76
N PHE A 56 8.22 9.59 16.09
CA PHE A 56 8.80 10.55 17.02
C PHE A 56 8.54 11.99 16.59
N TYR A 57 8.70 12.29 15.30
CA TYR A 57 8.39 13.61 14.74
C TYR A 57 6.92 13.99 14.93
N CYS A 58 5.99 13.07 14.66
CA CYS A 58 4.56 13.30 14.92
C CYS A 58 4.27 13.51 16.41
N ASN A 59 4.86 12.70 17.27
CA ASN A 59 4.72 12.80 18.72
C ASN A 59 5.22 14.14 19.26
N GLN A 60 6.35 14.64 18.75
CA GLN A 60 6.87 15.97 19.12
C GLN A 60 5.90 17.10 18.75
N ARG A 61 5.06 16.89 17.73
CA ARG A 61 3.98 17.82 17.35
C ARG A 61 2.69 17.63 18.15
N GLY A 62 2.71 16.80 19.20
CA GLY A 62 1.55 16.52 20.05
C GLY A 62 0.56 15.53 19.44
N ILE A 63 0.92 14.85 18.35
CA ILE A 63 0.08 13.80 17.75
C ILE A 63 0.38 12.49 18.48
N PRO A 64 -0.60 11.82 19.10
CA PRO A 64 -0.38 10.52 19.75
C PRO A 64 0.14 9.47 18.77
N THR A 65 0.96 8.53 19.27
CA THR A 65 1.57 7.45 18.46
C THR A 65 0.57 6.72 17.56
N GLU A 66 -0.58 6.32 18.08
CA GLU A 66 -1.62 5.62 17.32
C GLU A 66 -2.16 6.48 16.17
N LYS A 67 -2.41 7.77 16.43
CA LYS A 67 -2.83 8.72 15.40
C LYS A 67 -1.73 9.00 14.38
N ALA A 68 -0.47 8.99 14.80
CA ALA A 68 0.67 9.14 13.89
C ALA A 68 0.78 7.95 12.94
N ILE A 69 0.62 6.73 13.44
CA ILE A 69 0.61 5.50 12.64
C ILE A 69 -0.57 5.53 11.67
N ALA A 70 -1.78 5.79 12.16
CA ALA A 70 -2.99 5.92 11.34
C ALA A 70 -2.80 6.93 10.21
N LEU A 71 -2.21 8.10 10.49
CA LEU A 71 -1.90 9.11 9.49
C LEU A 71 -0.96 8.59 8.40
N ILE A 72 0.11 7.88 8.78
CA ILE A 72 1.10 7.33 7.84
C ILE A 72 0.46 6.23 6.97
N VAL A 73 -0.29 5.29 7.58
CA VAL A 73 -0.94 4.19 6.84
C VAL A 73 -2.04 4.71 5.91
N ASN A 74 -2.82 5.72 6.34
CA ASN A 74 -3.79 6.40 5.49
C ASN A 74 -3.10 7.10 4.30
N GLY A 75 -1.95 7.73 4.53
CA GLY A 75 -1.12 8.31 3.47
C GLY A 75 -0.65 7.27 2.46
N PHE A 76 -0.17 6.12 2.94
CA PHE A 76 0.24 4.99 2.12
C PHE A 76 -0.91 4.41 1.28
N SER A 77 -2.09 4.29 1.87
CA SER A 77 -3.27 3.68 1.21
C SER A 77 -4.07 4.68 0.36
N LYS A 78 -3.65 5.94 0.28
CA LYS A 78 -4.42 7.06 -0.28
C LYS A 78 -4.84 6.82 -1.73
N GLU A 79 -3.93 6.31 -2.57
CA GLU A 79 -4.23 6.09 -3.99
C GLU A 79 -5.32 5.06 -4.20
N VAL A 80 -5.35 4.00 -3.38
CA VAL A 80 -6.37 2.96 -3.41
C VAL A 80 -7.70 3.51 -2.89
N LEU A 81 -7.69 4.21 -1.76
CA LEU A 81 -8.88 4.81 -1.17
C LEU A 81 -9.54 5.84 -2.09
N ASN A 82 -8.76 6.60 -2.85
CA ASN A 82 -9.25 7.55 -3.84
C ASN A 82 -9.96 6.90 -5.05
N LYS A 83 -9.84 5.57 -5.23
CA LYS A 83 -10.60 4.84 -6.26
C LYS A 83 -11.99 4.42 -5.77
N LEU A 84 -12.24 4.46 -4.47
CA LEU A 84 -13.55 4.17 -3.90
C LEU A 84 -14.48 5.39 -4.04
N PRO A 85 -15.80 5.17 -4.17
CA PRO A 85 -16.76 6.27 -4.04
C PRO A 85 -16.61 6.92 -2.66
N MET A 86 -16.81 8.25 -2.60
CA MET A 86 -16.57 9.06 -1.40
C MET A 86 -17.18 8.49 -0.12
N GLU A 87 -18.43 8.03 -0.20
CA GLU A 87 -19.15 7.43 0.94
C GLU A 87 -18.45 6.18 1.51
N PHE A 88 -17.88 5.32 0.65
CA PHE A 88 -17.13 4.14 1.08
C PHE A 88 -15.70 4.48 1.48
N ALA A 89 -15.08 5.48 0.85
CA ALA A 89 -13.72 5.90 1.20
C ALA A 89 -13.64 6.41 2.63
N VAL A 90 -14.63 7.22 3.07
CA VAL A 90 -14.72 7.74 4.44
C VAL A 90 -14.91 6.60 5.45
N GLU A 91 -15.76 5.62 5.12
CA GLU A 91 -15.99 4.48 6.00
C GLU A 91 -14.76 3.57 6.10
N ALA A 92 -14.12 3.26 4.97
CA ALA A 92 -12.90 2.47 4.92
C ALA A 92 -11.75 3.09 5.72
N GLN A 93 -11.60 4.42 5.66
CA GLN A 93 -10.61 5.15 6.47
C GLN A 93 -10.88 4.97 7.97
N LYS A 94 -12.13 5.13 8.42
CA LYS A 94 -12.48 4.94 9.84
C LYS A 94 -12.24 3.51 10.31
N LEU A 95 -12.63 2.52 9.51
CA LEU A 95 -12.43 1.10 9.85
C LEU A 95 -10.94 0.75 9.93
N LEU A 96 -10.12 1.32 9.04
CA LEU A 96 -8.68 1.18 9.06
C LEU A 96 -8.08 1.76 10.34
N GLU A 97 -8.50 2.97 10.74
CA GLU A 97 -8.06 3.61 11.99
C GLU A 97 -8.38 2.76 13.22
N ILE A 98 -9.62 2.25 13.32
CA ILE A 98 -10.04 1.39 14.45
C ILE A 98 -9.28 0.07 14.46
N SER A 99 -8.99 -0.51 13.29
CA SER A 99 -8.25 -1.77 13.21
C SER A 99 -6.80 -1.62 13.64
N LEU A 100 -6.22 -0.43 13.45
CA LEU A 100 -4.87 -0.09 13.89
C LEU A 100 -4.85 0.23 15.40
N GLU A 101 -5.91 0.82 15.94
CA GLU A 101 -6.08 1.05 17.38
C GLU A 101 -6.05 -0.29 18.14
N GLY A 102 -5.12 -0.44 19.08
CA GLY A 102 -4.95 -1.67 19.88
C GLY A 102 -4.28 -2.87 19.18
N SER A 103 -4.05 -2.83 17.86
CA SER A 103 -3.29 -3.86 17.12
C SER A 103 -1.80 -3.52 16.97
N VAL A 104 -1.40 -2.30 17.36
CA VAL A 104 0.00 -1.85 17.32
C VAL A 104 0.58 -1.87 18.72
N GLY A 105 1.25 -2.98 19.06
CA GLY A 105 1.90 -3.21 20.36
C GLY A 105 2.42 -4.63 20.47
#